data_AF-A0A1H2RTJ4-F1
#
_entry.id   AF-A0A1H2RTJ4-F1
#
_cell.length_a   1.000
_cell.length_b   1.000
_cell.length_c   1.000
_cell.angle_alpha   90.00
_cell.angle_beta   90.00
_cell.angle_gamma   90.00
#
_symmetry.space_group_name_H-M   'P 1'
#
loop_
_entity.id
_entity.type
_entity.pdbx_description
1 polymer ?
#
loop_
_entity_poly.entity_id
_entity_poly.type
_entity_poly.pdbx_seq_one_letter_code
_entity_poly.pdbx_strand_id
1 'polypeptide(L)'
;MSYSWPLSPKVTLVAAITIVLLAGAVTIVEPGTPGAPAERGQTPTKLVEPKSGENVFWPYTSRSRSASGRTLAINVVVYGDTATVRGYLTRGQNPDWNLTEADEQDIDPGEGPVTEGNATNGTLVEWGAATGSTRYLYVHDRTLTEDRAGEVIRRPYRASSYTGPLGREAAGAWIEETDQLHDGTYLGARHHIRLYESPYESDNWVAIQAHSEHWDWFRLRHTVHDTEAAQNRVEHEFMGEPFADGVWRLYLDNGRGTRSDGWATVIDLEGEPEPVGPGPMTLGVAGLALGTAVRRHRRRHRRTDTAQPPPLSGTPLPRWLRSLDQLDQRLVGRLVRGLSYLLLFAVLLGLYLGIRFSGVALEQAFPAVDPKLIAASLYPVLAFGLPGEAYLAGRNLDPVRSFAAAATGIGTAFVLDYQYVAVTVLPLNVVLHRLGLVVALGTVAAGAVTRGASVKTVNRVIGAGLVLWVSLLVAALVGWL
;
A
#
# COMPACT_ATOMS: atom_id res chain seq x y z
N MET A 1 24.57 -1.43 -45.23
CA MET A 1 23.45 -2.38 -45.12
C MET A 1 22.94 -2.37 -43.69
N SER A 2 21.81 -1.69 -43.51
CA SER A 2 21.03 -1.56 -42.28
C SER A 2 20.32 -2.88 -41.98
N TYR A 3 20.85 -3.68 -41.05
CA TYR A 3 20.16 -4.86 -40.55
C TYR A 3 19.60 -4.60 -39.15
N SER A 4 18.31 -4.89 -39.06
CA SER A 4 17.39 -4.73 -37.95
C SER A 4 17.74 -5.69 -36.81
N TRP A 5 17.75 -5.16 -35.59
CA TRP A 5 17.35 -5.95 -34.41
C TRP A 5 15.95 -6.53 -34.69
N PRO A 6 15.53 -7.69 -34.14
CA PRO A 6 14.35 -8.41 -34.66
C PRO A 6 13.08 -7.58 -34.76
N LEU A 7 12.99 -6.48 -34.01
CA LEU A 7 11.87 -5.55 -34.02
C LEU A 7 12.35 -4.11 -34.29
N SER A 8 11.57 -3.34 -35.05
CA SER A 8 11.82 -1.90 -35.24
C SER A 8 11.64 -1.13 -33.91
N PRO A 9 12.19 0.09 -33.76
CA PRO A 9 12.00 0.88 -32.54
C PRO A 9 10.52 1.09 -32.18
N LYS A 10 9.66 1.25 -33.21
CA LYS A 10 8.20 1.34 -33.05
C LYS A 10 7.60 0.05 -32.49
N VAL A 11 8.02 -1.11 -33.01
CA VAL A 11 7.52 -2.41 -32.53
C VAL A 11 8.06 -2.74 -31.14
N THR A 12 9.27 -2.29 -30.80
CA THR A 12 9.83 -2.42 -29.46
C THR A 12 9.04 -1.60 -28.44
N LEU A 13 8.70 -0.35 -28.79
CA LEU A 13 7.88 0.52 -27.95
C LEU A 13 6.46 -0.04 -27.75
N VAL A 14 5.83 -0.53 -28.83
CA VAL A 14 4.51 -1.16 -28.74
C VAL A 14 4.56 -2.42 -27.88
N ALA A 15 5.54 -3.31 -28.09
CA ALA A 15 5.69 -4.52 -27.28
C ALA A 15 5.94 -4.19 -25.80
N ALA A 16 6.76 -3.18 -25.50
CA ALA A 16 6.99 -2.69 -24.14
C ALA A 16 5.70 -2.18 -23.48
N ILE A 17 4.94 -1.33 -24.18
CA ILE A 17 3.64 -0.81 -23.70
C ILE A 17 2.67 -1.98 -23.47
N THR A 18 2.58 -2.92 -24.42
CA THR A 18 1.71 -4.09 -24.30
C THR A 18 2.11 -4.99 -23.14
N ILE A 19 3.39 -5.22 -22.88
CA ILE A 19 3.85 -6.02 -21.73
C ILE A 19 3.50 -5.33 -20.40
N VAL A 20 3.69 -4.02 -20.30
CA VAL A 20 3.29 -3.25 -19.10
C VAL A 20 1.76 -3.29 -18.90
N LEU A 21 0.99 -3.16 -19.98
CA LEU A 21 -0.48 -3.25 -19.94
C LEU A 21 -0.98 -4.67 -19.63
N LEU A 22 -0.29 -5.71 -20.09
CA LEU A 22 -0.65 -7.12 -19.83
C LEU A 22 -0.21 -7.59 -18.43
N ALA A 23 0.88 -7.04 -17.89
CA ALA A 23 1.31 -7.34 -16.52
C ALA A 23 0.43 -6.63 -15.49
N GLY A 24 -0.09 -5.44 -15.81
CA GLY A 24 -0.98 -4.68 -14.94
C GLY A 24 -2.45 -5.05 -15.16
N ALA A 25 -2.93 -6.13 -14.55
CA ALA A 25 -4.36 -6.35 -14.32
C ALA A 25 -4.90 -5.37 -13.24
N VAL A 26 -4.54 -4.10 -13.33
CA VAL A 26 -5.01 -3.05 -12.43
C VAL A 26 -6.16 -2.35 -13.11
N THR A 27 -7.34 -2.44 -12.51
CA THR A 27 -8.51 -1.73 -13.01
C THR A 27 -8.32 -0.24 -12.73
N ILE A 28 -8.19 0.56 -13.80
CA ILE A 28 -8.26 2.02 -13.71
C ILE A 28 -9.72 2.36 -13.48
N VAL A 29 -10.02 2.93 -12.32
CA VAL A 29 -11.33 3.49 -12.06
C VAL A 29 -11.21 4.98 -12.34
N GLU A 30 -11.96 5.46 -13.33
CA GLU A 30 -12.23 6.88 -13.47
C GLU A 30 -12.76 7.35 -12.11
N PRO A 31 -12.22 8.43 -11.50
CA PRO A 31 -12.68 8.84 -10.17
C PRO A 31 -14.19 8.89 -10.25
N GLY A 32 -14.85 7.97 -9.54
CA GLY A 32 -16.30 8.01 -9.42
C GLY A 32 -16.59 9.44 -9.02
N THR A 33 -17.40 10.15 -9.82
CA THR A 33 -17.79 11.54 -9.57
C THR A 33 -17.92 11.65 -8.06
N PRO A 34 -17.07 12.42 -7.34
CA PRO A 34 -17.05 12.40 -5.89
C PRO A 34 -18.50 12.49 -5.48
N GLY A 35 -19.02 11.39 -4.91
CA GLY A 35 -20.46 11.12 -4.93
C GLY A 35 -21.16 12.40 -4.56
N ALA A 36 -22.01 12.92 -5.48
CA ALA A 36 -22.45 14.32 -5.56
C ALA A 36 -22.24 15.01 -4.21
N PRO A 37 -21.30 15.97 -4.10
CA PRO A 37 -20.70 16.40 -2.84
C PRO A 37 -21.80 16.36 -1.80
N ALA A 38 -21.75 15.36 -0.91
CA ALA A 38 -22.74 15.24 0.16
C ALA A 38 -22.86 16.66 0.69
N GLU A 39 -24.08 17.23 0.62
CA GLU A 39 -24.32 18.65 0.88
C GLU A 39 -23.37 19.03 2.01
N ARG A 40 -22.41 19.94 1.72
CA ARG A 40 -21.37 20.31 2.67
C ARG A 40 -22.05 21.11 3.79
N GLY A 41 -22.80 20.38 4.59
CA GLY A 41 -23.50 20.81 5.76
C GLY A 41 -22.52 20.81 6.91
N GLN A 42 -22.78 21.70 7.85
CA GLN A 42 -22.07 21.69 9.12
C GLN A 42 -22.50 20.50 9.98
N THR A 43 -23.68 19.92 9.69
CA THR A 43 -24.34 18.88 10.49
C THR A 43 -24.39 17.52 9.77
N PRO A 44 -24.20 16.41 10.51
CA PRO A 44 -24.58 15.08 10.06
C PRO A 44 -26.03 15.09 9.60
N THR A 45 -26.33 14.52 8.45
CA THR A 45 -27.71 14.45 7.96
C THR A 45 -28.43 13.15 8.36
N LYS A 46 -27.69 12.24 8.98
CA LYS A 46 -28.12 10.88 9.28
C LYS A 46 -27.35 10.33 10.48
N LEU A 47 -28.03 9.63 11.38
CA LEU A 47 -27.40 8.90 12.48
C LEU A 47 -27.87 7.45 12.46
N VAL A 48 -27.07 6.55 13.01
CA VAL A 48 -27.30 5.11 13.05
C VAL A 48 -27.31 4.67 14.51
N GLU A 49 -28.36 3.93 14.88
CA GLU A 49 -28.45 3.22 16.16
C GLU A 49 -27.68 1.90 16.05
N PRO A 50 -26.53 1.69 16.71
CA PRO A 50 -25.75 0.45 16.59
C PRO A 50 -26.50 -0.75 17.16
N LYS A 51 -27.16 -0.56 18.30
CA LYS A 51 -27.88 -1.58 19.08
C LYS A 51 -29.18 -0.98 19.60
N SER A 52 -30.23 -1.80 19.67
CA SER A 52 -31.56 -1.29 19.99
C SER A 52 -31.61 -0.73 21.41
N GLY A 53 -32.02 0.53 21.57
CA GLY A 53 -32.07 1.17 22.88
C GLY A 53 -30.91 2.13 23.16
N GLU A 54 -29.82 2.02 22.41
CA GLU A 54 -28.56 2.73 22.69
C GLU A 54 -28.40 4.01 21.85
N ASN A 55 -27.39 4.82 22.17
CA ASN A 55 -27.17 6.09 21.49
C ASN A 55 -26.73 5.92 20.05
N VAL A 56 -26.94 6.95 19.24
CA VAL A 56 -26.75 6.91 17.80
C VAL A 56 -25.42 7.56 17.41
N PHE A 57 -24.80 7.10 16.32
CA PHE A 57 -23.57 7.69 15.80
C PHE A 57 -23.68 8.05 14.32
N TRP A 58 -22.83 8.97 13.86
CA TRP A 58 -22.72 9.30 12.45
C TRP A 58 -21.91 8.22 11.72
N PRO A 59 -22.39 7.57 10.63
CA PRO A 59 -21.73 6.40 10.05
C PRO A 59 -20.47 6.73 9.22
N TYR A 60 -19.85 7.87 9.49
CA TYR A 60 -18.60 8.34 8.92
C TYR A 60 -17.75 8.99 10.02
N THR A 61 -16.44 8.93 9.83
CA THR A 61 -15.49 9.72 10.64
C THR A 61 -15.20 11.07 9.97
N SER A 62 -14.53 11.97 10.68
CA SER A 62 -14.15 13.30 10.20
C SER A 62 -12.73 13.69 10.57
N ARG A 63 -12.07 14.54 9.77
CA ARG A 63 -10.77 15.15 10.12
C ARG A 63 -10.88 16.32 11.09
N SER A 64 -12.11 16.76 11.35
CA SER A 64 -12.39 17.86 12.27
C SER A 64 -13.67 17.57 13.02
N ARG A 65 -13.94 18.31 14.10
CA ARG A 65 -15.19 18.21 14.86
C ARG A 65 -16.38 18.86 14.11
N SER A 66 -16.58 18.46 12.86
CA SER A 66 -17.58 18.98 11.90
C SER A 66 -17.88 17.94 10.82
N ALA A 67 -19.13 17.89 10.34
CA ALA A 67 -19.53 17.00 9.24
C ALA A 67 -18.88 17.39 7.90
N SER A 68 -18.43 18.64 7.74
CA SER A 68 -17.72 19.10 6.55
C SER A 68 -16.36 18.41 6.36
N GLY A 69 -15.77 17.86 7.43
CA GLY A 69 -14.51 17.13 7.43
C GLY A 69 -14.65 15.63 7.11
N ARG A 70 -15.82 15.17 6.64
CA ARG A 70 -16.14 13.75 6.37
C ARG A 70 -14.99 12.99 5.69
N THR A 71 -14.67 11.81 6.21
CA THR A 71 -13.72 10.86 5.61
C THR A 71 -14.33 9.47 5.45
N LEU A 72 -13.62 8.40 5.84
CA LEU A 72 -14.02 7.03 5.61
C LEU A 72 -15.22 6.66 6.50
N ALA A 73 -16.01 5.73 5.97
CA ALA A 73 -17.17 5.14 6.61
C ALA A 73 -16.75 4.26 7.81
N ILE A 74 -17.66 4.16 8.79
CA ILE A 74 -17.63 3.07 9.78
C ILE A 74 -18.10 1.79 9.08
N ASN A 75 -17.39 0.69 9.26
CA ASN A 75 -17.67 -0.57 8.57
C ASN A 75 -17.61 -1.80 9.49
N VAL A 76 -17.29 -1.62 10.77
CA VAL A 76 -17.44 -2.66 11.79
C VAL A 76 -18.05 -2.02 13.05
N VAL A 77 -18.89 -2.74 13.76
CA VAL A 77 -19.43 -2.40 15.09
C VAL A 77 -19.27 -3.62 15.97
N VAL A 78 -18.73 -3.45 17.17
CA VAL A 78 -18.60 -4.52 18.15
C VAL A 78 -19.45 -4.18 19.35
N TYR A 79 -20.25 -5.11 19.85
CA TYR A 79 -20.95 -4.98 21.14
C TYR A 79 -19.99 -5.43 22.24
N GLY A 80 -19.66 -4.51 23.14
CA GLY A 80 -18.55 -4.62 24.08
C GLY A 80 -17.75 -3.31 24.18
N ASP A 81 -16.67 -3.37 24.97
CA ASP A 81 -15.77 -2.24 25.23
C ASP A 81 -14.42 -2.36 24.47
N THR A 82 -13.69 -1.25 24.36
CA THR A 82 -12.42 -1.21 23.61
C THR A 82 -11.36 -2.13 24.20
N ALA A 83 -11.28 -2.27 25.53
CA ALA A 83 -10.27 -3.09 26.18
C ALA A 83 -10.47 -4.58 25.88
N THR A 84 -11.73 -5.01 25.81
CA THR A 84 -12.13 -6.36 25.40
C THR A 84 -11.78 -6.62 23.93
N VAL A 85 -12.18 -5.74 23.01
CA VAL A 85 -11.86 -5.86 21.57
C VAL A 85 -10.34 -5.92 21.35
N ARG A 86 -9.59 -4.99 21.93
CA ARG A 86 -8.12 -4.99 21.88
C ARG A 86 -7.55 -6.28 22.45
N GLY A 87 -8.06 -6.75 23.57
CA GLY A 87 -7.63 -7.99 24.20
C GLY A 87 -7.74 -9.19 23.27
N TYR A 88 -8.85 -9.33 22.56
CA TYR A 88 -9.04 -10.42 21.59
C TYR A 88 -8.08 -10.32 20.40
N LEU A 89 -7.96 -9.14 19.79
CA LEU A 89 -7.14 -8.97 18.60
C LEU A 89 -5.63 -9.12 18.88
N THR A 90 -5.16 -8.66 20.05
CA THR A 90 -3.72 -8.63 20.39
C THR A 90 -3.23 -9.82 21.22
N ARG A 91 -4.14 -10.58 21.89
CA ARG A 91 -3.77 -11.71 22.76
C ARG A 91 -4.50 -13.01 22.43
N GLY A 92 -5.25 -13.03 21.32
CA GLY A 92 -5.97 -14.20 20.83
C GLY A 92 -5.07 -15.36 20.38
N GLN A 93 -5.65 -16.38 19.74
CA GLN A 93 -4.91 -17.58 19.34
C GLN A 93 -3.87 -17.35 18.24
N ASN A 94 -3.99 -16.27 17.46
CA ASN A 94 -3.04 -15.85 16.44
C ASN A 94 -2.95 -14.31 16.38
N PRO A 95 -2.25 -13.66 17.33
CA PRO A 95 -2.25 -12.22 17.43
C PRO A 95 -1.35 -11.59 16.37
N ASP A 96 -1.90 -11.38 15.18
CA ASP A 96 -1.23 -10.65 14.10
C ASP A 96 -1.45 -9.13 14.23
N TRP A 97 -2.36 -8.70 15.11
CA TRP A 97 -2.66 -7.28 15.37
C TRP A 97 -1.76 -6.71 16.47
N ASN A 98 -1.16 -5.56 16.17
CA ASN A 98 -0.37 -4.74 17.10
C ASN A 98 -1.07 -3.43 17.40
N LEU A 99 -0.76 -2.85 18.57
CA LEU A 99 -1.11 -1.45 18.86
C LEU A 99 -0.35 -0.53 17.90
N THR A 100 -1.03 0.48 17.38
CA THR A 100 -0.38 1.52 16.56
C THR A 100 0.24 2.56 17.49
N GLU A 101 1.56 2.56 17.57
CA GLU A 101 2.32 3.53 18.36
C GLU A 101 2.29 4.93 17.73
N ALA A 102 2.62 5.97 18.50
CA ALA A 102 2.50 7.36 18.05
C ALA A 102 3.36 7.69 16.81
N ASP A 103 4.53 7.08 16.69
CA ASP A 103 5.42 7.21 15.53
C ASP A 103 4.91 6.46 14.29
N GLU A 104 4.03 5.47 14.46
CA GLU A 104 3.38 4.71 13.40
C GLU A 104 2.01 5.26 12.96
N GLN A 105 1.58 6.38 13.54
CA GLN A 105 0.39 7.08 13.09
C GLN A 105 0.67 7.92 11.82
N ASP A 106 -0.34 7.97 10.94
CA ASP A 106 -0.27 8.68 9.66
C ASP A 106 -0.30 10.21 9.85
N ILE A 107 0.39 10.94 8.97
CA ILE A 107 0.54 12.40 9.02
C ILE A 107 -0.30 13.03 7.90
N ASP A 108 -1.31 13.83 8.23
CA ASP A 108 -2.08 14.60 7.23
C ASP A 108 -1.40 15.96 6.99
N PRO A 109 -0.91 16.27 5.78
CA PRO A 109 -0.36 17.59 5.45
C PRO A 109 -1.40 18.73 5.50
N GLY A 110 -2.69 18.42 5.63
CA GLY A 110 -3.77 19.38 5.82
C GLY A 110 -4.04 19.79 7.28
N GLU A 111 -3.45 19.11 8.26
CA GLU A 111 -3.45 19.56 9.65
C GLU A 111 -2.32 20.56 9.83
N GLY A 112 -2.60 21.83 9.52
CA GLY A 112 -1.76 22.93 9.98
C GLY A 112 -1.62 22.86 11.50
N PRO A 113 -0.50 23.34 12.07
CA PRO A 113 -0.30 23.29 13.51
C PRO A 113 -1.46 23.99 14.20
N VAL A 114 -2.11 23.30 15.14
CA VAL A 114 -3.01 23.94 16.11
C VAL A 114 -2.15 24.93 16.88
N THR A 115 -2.18 26.19 16.45
CA THR A 115 -1.53 27.28 17.16
C THR A 115 -2.59 27.98 18.00
N GLU A 116 -2.70 27.59 19.27
CA GLU A 116 -3.01 28.61 20.26
C GLU A 116 -1.82 29.57 20.31
N GLY A 117 -2.01 30.73 19.70
CA GLY A 117 -1.24 31.94 19.98
C GLY A 117 0.26 31.88 19.71
N ASN A 118 0.66 32.42 18.56
CA ASN A 118 1.93 33.13 18.35
C ASN A 118 3.21 32.28 18.19
N ALA A 119 3.64 32.07 16.94
CA ALA A 119 5.06 31.84 16.63
C ALA A 119 5.41 32.29 15.21
N THR A 120 5.86 33.54 15.11
CA THR A 120 6.67 34.04 13.99
C THR A 120 8.06 33.40 14.06
N ASN A 121 8.33 32.42 13.19
CA ASN A 121 9.58 32.27 12.40
C ASN A 121 9.62 30.89 11.75
N GLY A 122 9.71 30.88 10.42
CA GLY A 122 9.89 29.67 9.63
C GLY A 122 11.29 29.06 9.77
N THR A 123 11.41 27.84 9.22
CA THR A 123 12.61 27.00 9.03
C THR A 123 12.99 26.05 10.17
N LEU A 124 12.13 25.05 10.41
CA LEU A 124 12.52 23.68 10.78
C LEU A 124 11.29 22.78 10.59
N VAL A 125 11.37 21.81 9.68
CA VAL A 125 10.37 20.73 9.61
C VAL A 125 10.70 19.81 10.78
N GLU A 126 10.03 20.02 11.92
CA GLU A 126 10.10 19.10 13.05
C GLU A 126 9.34 17.82 12.69
N TRP A 127 10.09 16.82 12.25
CA TRP A 127 9.59 15.46 11.99
C TRP A 127 9.20 14.70 13.27
N GLY A 128 9.39 15.28 14.46
CA GLY A 128 9.27 14.60 15.76
C GLY A 128 7.98 14.84 16.54
N ALA A 129 7.06 15.68 16.05
CA ALA A 129 5.78 15.95 16.70
C ALA A 129 4.65 15.98 15.67
N ALA A 130 4.49 14.88 14.94
CA ALA A 130 3.29 14.63 14.18
C ALA A 130 2.38 13.75 15.04
N THR A 131 1.54 14.37 15.88
CA THR A 131 0.32 13.70 16.34
C THR A 131 -0.39 13.21 15.09
N GLY A 132 -0.68 11.91 15.02
CA GLY A 132 -1.35 11.31 13.88
C GLY A 132 -2.61 12.09 13.52
N SER A 133 -3.04 11.98 12.28
CA SER A 133 -4.23 12.70 11.83
C SER A 133 -5.49 12.18 12.53
N THR A 134 -5.80 12.78 13.67
CA THR A 134 -6.91 12.40 14.56
C THR A 134 -8.20 12.37 13.76
N ARG A 135 -9.00 11.33 13.97
CA ARG A 135 -10.28 11.17 13.28
C ARG A 135 -11.38 11.21 14.31
N TYR A 136 -12.37 12.07 14.08
CA TYR A 136 -13.47 12.25 15.01
C TYR A 136 -14.69 11.45 14.57
N LEU A 137 -15.38 10.84 15.52
CA LEU A 137 -16.72 10.27 15.34
C LEU A 137 -17.74 11.14 16.08
N TYR A 138 -18.90 11.37 15.49
CA TYR A 138 -20.01 12.06 16.17
C TYR A 138 -20.96 11.03 16.77
N VAL A 139 -21.23 11.15 18.08
CA VAL A 139 -22.18 10.33 18.83
C VAL A 139 -23.21 11.23 19.49
N HIS A 140 -24.47 10.81 19.57
CA HIS A 140 -25.57 11.65 20.01
C HIS A 140 -26.60 10.86 20.79
N ASP A 141 -27.13 11.48 21.83
CA ASP A 141 -28.18 10.89 22.66
C ASP A 141 -29.41 10.55 21.82
N ARG A 142 -29.79 9.27 21.79
CA ARG A 142 -30.92 8.81 20.99
C ARG A 142 -32.24 9.45 21.43
N THR A 143 -32.42 9.71 22.73
CA THR A 143 -33.66 10.25 23.28
C THR A 143 -33.98 11.66 22.76
N LEU A 144 -32.97 12.35 22.25
CA LEU A 144 -33.09 13.69 21.67
C LEU A 144 -33.18 13.70 20.14
N THR A 145 -33.25 12.53 19.50
CA THR A 145 -33.54 12.43 18.07
C THR A 145 -35.06 12.55 17.82
N GLU A 146 -35.47 13.49 16.95
CA GLU A 146 -36.89 13.66 16.60
C GLU A 146 -37.37 12.51 15.70
N ASP A 147 -38.39 11.77 16.13
CA ASP A 147 -39.10 10.81 15.27
C ASP A 147 -39.90 11.57 14.19
N ARG A 148 -39.51 11.45 12.91
CA ARG A 148 -40.29 12.04 11.81
C ARG A 148 -41.55 11.23 11.52
N ALA A 149 -42.71 11.86 11.66
CA ALA A 149 -43.99 11.29 11.25
C ALA A 149 -44.00 10.98 9.73
N GLY A 150 -44.11 9.70 9.37
CA GLY A 150 -44.22 9.23 7.99
C GLY A 150 -42.93 8.65 7.39
N GLU A 151 -41.82 8.60 8.12
CA GLU A 151 -40.64 7.85 7.69
C GLU A 151 -40.97 6.35 7.71
N VAL A 152 -40.92 5.69 6.55
CA VAL A 152 -41.12 4.23 6.47
C VAL A 152 -39.87 3.57 7.05
N ILE A 153 -39.89 3.36 8.37
CA ILE A 153 -38.85 2.64 9.11
C ILE A 153 -38.91 1.17 8.66
N ARG A 154 -38.14 0.83 7.61
CA ARG A 154 -37.92 -0.56 7.22
C ARG A 154 -37.11 -1.22 8.33
N ARG A 155 -37.75 -2.06 9.12
CA ARG A 155 -37.07 -2.89 10.12
C ARG A 155 -36.06 -3.85 9.44
N PRO A 156 -34.95 -4.20 10.11
CA PRO A 156 -34.61 -3.79 11.47
C PRO A 156 -34.14 -2.33 11.46
N TYR A 157 -34.34 -1.65 12.58
CA TYR A 157 -34.05 -0.26 12.97
C TYR A 157 -32.70 0.29 12.43
N ARG A 158 -32.19 1.43 12.89
CA ARG A 158 -30.74 1.78 12.75
C ARG A 158 -30.33 2.77 11.65
N ALA A 159 -31.23 3.59 11.15
CA ALA A 159 -30.85 4.82 10.44
C ALA A 159 -31.95 5.88 10.58
N SER A 160 -31.70 6.97 11.30
CA SER A 160 -32.61 8.11 11.43
C SER A 160 -32.05 9.34 10.69
N SER A 161 -32.92 10.06 9.98
CA SER A 161 -32.59 11.37 9.43
C SER A 161 -32.30 12.35 10.58
N TYR A 162 -31.20 13.10 10.53
CA TYR A 162 -30.83 14.07 11.58
C TYR A 162 -30.75 15.49 11.03
N THR A 163 -31.39 16.43 11.73
CA THR A 163 -31.34 17.87 11.44
C THR A 163 -31.10 18.73 12.69
N GLY A 164 -30.73 18.11 13.82
CA GLY A 164 -30.57 18.78 15.11
C GLY A 164 -29.27 19.59 15.26
N PRO A 165 -29.18 20.46 16.28
CA PRO A 165 -27.96 21.22 16.60
C PRO A 165 -26.79 20.29 16.98
N LEU A 166 -25.55 20.76 16.85
CA LEU A 166 -24.35 19.98 17.19
C LEU A 166 -23.75 20.40 18.54
N GLY A 167 -23.07 19.47 19.21
CA GLY A 167 -22.23 19.73 20.38
C GLY A 167 -22.87 19.35 21.71
N ARG A 168 -22.12 19.51 22.82
CA ARG A 168 -22.55 19.08 24.17
C ARG A 168 -23.89 19.69 24.60
N GLU A 169 -24.19 20.90 24.12
CA GLU A 169 -25.45 21.61 24.37
C GLU A 169 -26.67 20.95 23.70
N ALA A 170 -26.43 20.10 22.70
CA ALA A 170 -27.43 19.29 22.00
C ALA A 170 -27.33 17.79 22.38
N ALA A 171 -26.65 17.45 23.48
CA ALA A 171 -26.30 16.06 23.84
C ALA A 171 -25.64 15.26 22.70
N GLY A 172 -24.80 15.94 21.91
CA GLY A 172 -23.92 15.33 20.92
C GLY A 172 -22.45 15.53 21.30
N ALA A 173 -21.61 14.52 21.06
CA ALA A 173 -20.19 14.57 21.31
C ALA A 173 -19.41 14.17 20.05
N TRP A 174 -18.40 14.96 19.70
CA TRP A 174 -17.33 14.51 18.82
C TRP A 174 -16.27 13.83 19.67
N ILE A 175 -16.10 12.53 19.49
CA ILE A 175 -15.12 11.71 20.20
C ILE A 175 -13.91 11.44 19.28
N GLU A 176 -12.75 11.29 19.90
CA GLU A 176 -11.51 10.86 19.25
C GLU A 176 -11.44 9.33 19.26
N GLU A 177 -10.45 8.76 18.55
CA GLU A 177 -10.15 7.34 18.66
C GLU A 177 -9.79 6.93 20.10
N THR A 178 -10.39 5.84 20.59
CA THR A 178 -10.04 5.25 21.89
C THR A 178 -8.78 4.41 21.79
N ASP A 179 -8.60 3.70 20.67
CA ASP A 179 -7.42 2.89 20.35
C ASP A 179 -7.23 2.79 18.83
N GLN A 180 -5.99 2.49 18.40
CA GLN A 180 -5.65 2.17 17.02
C GLN A 180 -4.82 0.88 16.97
N LEU A 181 -5.16 -0.01 16.05
CA LEU A 181 -4.44 -1.27 15.84
C LEU A 181 -4.14 -1.49 14.37
N HIS A 182 -3.09 -2.24 14.07
CA HIS A 182 -2.76 -2.65 12.72
C HIS A 182 -2.28 -4.10 12.63
N ASP A 183 -2.46 -4.70 11.46
CA ASP A 183 -1.91 -6.01 11.07
C ASP A 183 -1.15 -5.83 9.74
N GLY A 184 0.16 -6.05 9.75
CA GLY A 184 1.06 -5.88 8.61
C GLY A 184 2.31 -5.07 8.95
N THR A 185 2.86 -4.38 7.94
CA THR A 185 4.11 -3.60 8.06
C THR A 185 3.91 -2.15 7.66
N TYR A 186 4.51 -1.22 8.40
CA TYR A 186 4.43 0.23 8.18
C TYR A 186 4.92 0.63 6.78
N LEU A 187 6.13 0.21 6.37
CA LEU A 187 6.73 0.54 5.06
C LEU A 187 6.29 -0.40 3.92
N GLY A 188 5.39 -1.33 4.21
CA GLY A 188 4.77 -2.23 3.23
C GLY A 188 3.29 -1.91 3.06
N ALA A 189 2.46 -2.87 3.44
CA ALA A 189 1.01 -2.74 3.53
C ALA A 189 0.51 -3.27 4.87
N ARG A 190 -0.62 -2.73 5.33
CA ARG A 190 -1.28 -3.16 6.57
C ARG A 190 -2.78 -2.96 6.51
N HIS A 191 -3.50 -3.79 7.26
CA HIS A 191 -4.84 -3.48 7.71
C HIS A 191 -4.74 -2.61 8.94
N HIS A 192 -5.50 -1.53 8.98
CA HIS A 192 -5.50 -0.57 10.07
C HIS A 192 -6.93 -0.33 10.55
N ILE A 193 -7.12 -0.33 11.87
CA ILE A 193 -8.41 -0.09 12.51
C ILE A 193 -8.30 1.06 13.51
N ARG A 194 -9.32 1.91 13.53
CA ARG A 194 -9.55 2.90 14.57
C ARG A 194 -10.80 2.54 15.35
N LEU A 195 -10.70 2.48 16.67
CA LEU A 195 -11.78 2.12 17.58
C LEU A 195 -12.36 3.40 18.18
N TYR A 196 -13.69 3.47 18.24
CA TYR A 196 -14.45 4.58 18.81
C TYR A 196 -15.45 4.02 19.81
N GLU A 197 -15.11 4.09 21.09
CA GLU A 197 -16.00 3.68 22.17
C GLU A 197 -17.07 4.75 22.42
N SER A 198 -18.30 4.33 22.71
CA SER A 198 -19.34 5.28 23.08
C SER A 198 -18.93 6.08 24.33
N PRO A 199 -19.14 7.42 24.35
CA PRO A 199 -18.88 8.23 25.53
C PRO A 199 -19.99 8.11 26.59
N TYR A 200 -21.05 7.34 26.33
CA TYR A 200 -22.20 7.18 27.22
C TYR A 200 -22.11 5.85 27.97
N GLU A 201 -22.11 5.88 29.30
CA GLU A 201 -22.07 4.68 30.16
C GLU A 201 -23.26 3.72 29.94
N SER A 202 -24.35 4.21 29.33
CA SER A 202 -25.52 3.40 28.97
C SER A 202 -25.29 2.47 27.79
N ASP A 203 -24.23 2.71 27.02
CA ASP A 203 -23.96 2.03 25.76
C ASP A 203 -22.86 0.99 25.94
N ASN A 204 -22.98 -0.12 25.21
CA ASN A 204 -21.93 -1.12 25.16
C ASN A 204 -21.58 -1.46 23.71
N TRP A 205 -21.02 -0.48 23.00
CA TRP A 205 -20.56 -0.67 21.64
C TRP A 205 -19.30 0.13 21.33
N VAL A 206 -18.50 -0.43 20.42
CA VAL A 206 -17.36 0.21 19.77
C VAL A 206 -17.61 0.26 18.27
N ALA A 207 -17.61 1.46 17.70
CA ALA A 207 -17.60 1.64 16.26
C ALA A 207 -16.18 1.56 15.74
N ILE A 208 -15.97 0.86 14.62
CA ILE A 208 -14.64 0.61 14.06
C ILE A 208 -14.59 1.09 12.62
N GLN A 209 -13.55 1.86 12.32
CA GLN A 209 -13.14 2.18 10.97
C GLN A 209 -11.99 1.26 10.56
N ALA A 210 -12.27 0.24 9.76
CA ALA A 210 -11.29 -0.68 9.20
C ALA A 210 -10.92 -0.30 7.76
N HIS A 211 -9.64 -0.21 7.46
CA HIS A 211 -9.14 0.07 6.11
C HIS A 211 -7.81 -0.62 5.83
N SER A 212 -7.56 -0.94 4.56
CA SER A 212 -6.28 -1.44 4.07
C SER A 212 -5.52 -0.28 3.45
N GLU A 213 -4.26 -0.15 3.85
CA GLU A 213 -3.38 0.91 3.42
C GLU A 213 -2.00 0.39 3.05
N HIS A 214 -1.29 1.17 2.23
CA HIS A 214 0.09 0.88 1.85
C HIS A 214 0.93 2.14 1.91
N TRP A 215 2.21 1.99 2.20
CA TRP A 215 3.16 3.09 2.15
C TRP A 215 3.47 3.47 0.70
N ASP A 216 3.18 4.70 0.28
CA ASP A 216 3.57 5.21 -1.04
C ASP A 216 4.91 5.93 -0.95
N TRP A 217 5.98 5.31 -1.48
CA TRP A 217 7.33 5.87 -1.46
C TRP A 217 7.49 7.22 -2.17
N PHE A 218 6.61 7.57 -3.12
CA PHE A 218 6.67 8.88 -3.77
C PHE A 218 5.95 9.96 -2.98
N ARG A 219 4.94 9.58 -2.19
CA ARG A 219 4.15 10.51 -1.38
C ARG A 219 4.64 10.59 0.08
N LEU A 220 5.45 9.62 0.52
CA LEU A 220 5.93 9.46 1.89
C LEU A 220 4.80 9.46 2.93
N ARG A 221 3.73 8.70 2.64
CA ARG A 221 2.55 8.53 3.52
C ARG A 221 1.80 7.25 3.18
N HIS A 222 0.93 6.83 4.08
CA HIS A 222 -0.02 5.76 3.82
C HIS A 222 -1.10 6.21 2.85
N THR A 223 -1.46 5.32 1.92
CA THR A 223 -2.57 5.52 1.00
C THR A 223 -3.58 4.40 1.18
N VAL A 224 -4.79 4.80 1.60
CA VAL A 224 -5.93 3.89 1.74
C VAL A 224 -6.40 3.45 0.36
N HIS A 225 -6.58 2.14 0.19
CA HIS A 225 -6.97 1.56 -1.11
C HIS A 225 -8.15 0.57 -1.02
N ASP A 226 -8.51 0.08 0.16
CA ASP A 226 -9.67 -0.82 0.33
C ASP A 226 -10.28 -0.71 1.74
N THR A 227 -11.59 -0.88 1.89
CA THR A 227 -12.26 -0.94 3.21
C THR A 227 -12.96 -2.27 3.45
N GLU A 228 -13.50 -2.90 2.40
CA GLU A 228 -14.08 -4.25 2.44
C GLU A 228 -13.04 -5.31 2.83
N ALA A 229 -11.82 -5.23 2.29
CA ALA A 229 -10.76 -6.18 2.62
C ALA A 229 -10.40 -6.16 4.13
N ALA A 230 -10.32 -4.96 4.71
CA ALA A 230 -10.03 -4.80 6.14
C ALA A 230 -11.22 -5.18 7.03
N GLN A 231 -12.45 -4.85 6.62
CA GLN A 231 -13.66 -5.32 7.29
C GLN A 231 -13.73 -6.85 7.33
N ASN A 232 -13.48 -7.51 6.21
CA ASN A 232 -13.47 -8.97 6.13
C ASN A 232 -12.33 -9.57 6.95
N ARG A 233 -11.16 -8.91 7.01
CA ARG A 233 -10.04 -9.31 7.88
C ARG A 233 -10.44 -9.31 9.35
N VAL A 234 -11.11 -8.25 9.82
CA VAL A 234 -11.62 -8.14 11.19
C VAL A 234 -12.73 -9.18 11.42
N GLU A 235 -13.68 -9.30 10.50
CA GLU A 235 -14.77 -10.28 10.58
C GLU A 235 -14.25 -11.71 10.77
N HIS A 236 -13.19 -12.07 10.05
CA HIS A 236 -12.58 -13.40 10.13
C HIS A 236 -11.94 -13.70 11.50
N GLU A 237 -11.52 -12.68 12.27
CA GLU A 237 -10.99 -12.87 13.63
C GLU A 237 -12.04 -13.32 14.64
N PHE A 238 -13.32 -13.07 14.35
CA PHE A 238 -14.43 -13.37 15.26
C PHE A 238 -15.36 -14.47 14.71
N MET A 239 -15.19 -14.88 13.45
CA MET A 239 -16.02 -15.93 12.85
C MET A 239 -15.73 -17.31 13.46
N GLY A 240 -16.76 -17.94 14.04
CA GLY A 240 -16.66 -19.30 14.57
C GLY A 240 -15.94 -19.40 15.90
N GLU A 241 -15.59 -18.27 16.51
CA GLU A 241 -14.98 -18.21 17.83
C GLU A 241 -16.05 -18.38 18.92
N PRO A 242 -15.79 -19.19 19.97
CA PRO A 242 -16.78 -19.52 21.00
C PRO A 242 -17.15 -18.33 21.91
N PHE A 243 -16.40 -17.23 21.85
CA PHE A 243 -16.63 -16.01 22.62
C PHE A 243 -17.37 -14.93 21.81
N ALA A 244 -17.53 -15.12 20.49
CA ALA A 244 -18.36 -14.26 19.67
C ALA A 244 -19.73 -14.92 19.53
N ASP A 245 -20.73 -14.29 20.12
CA ASP A 245 -22.10 -14.79 20.18
C ASP A 245 -22.76 -14.80 18.80
N GLY A 246 -22.39 -13.83 17.98
CA GLY A 246 -22.85 -13.72 16.61
C GLY A 246 -22.01 -12.75 15.81
N VAL A 247 -21.92 -13.04 14.52
CA VAL A 247 -21.35 -12.14 13.51
C VAL A 247 -22.37 -11.99 12.38
N TRP A 248 -22.84 -10.77 12.14
CA TRP A 248 -23.84 -10.49 11.09
C TRP A 248 -23.58 -9.16 10.40
N ARG A 249 -24.36 -8.84 9.36
CA ARG A 249 -24.24 -7.58 8.61
C ARG A 249 -25.36 -6.61 8.95
N LEU A 250 -25.02 -5.34 9.15
CA LEU A 250 -25.92 -4.22 9.38
C LEU A 250 -25.79 -3.20 8.26
N TYR A 251 -26.91 -2.82 7.64
CA TYR A 251 -26.89 -1.79 6.60
C TYR A 251 -26.88 -0.39 7.23
N LEU A 252 -25.76 0.32 7.07
CA LEU A 252 -25.57 1.70 7.53
C LEU A 252 -25.92 2.74 6.45
N ASP A 253 -26.05 2.31 5.18
CA ASP A 253 -26.24 3.17 4.02
C ASP A 253 -25.19 4.30 3.98
N ASN A 254 -23.93 3.86 4.13
CA ASN A 254 -22.74 4.69 4.03
C ASN A 254 -21.82 4.30 2.84
N GLY A 255 -22.37 3.60 1.84
CA GLY A 255 -21.64 3.07 0.68
C GLY A 255 -21.16 4.11 -0.34
N ARG A 256 -21.17 5.40 0.00
CA ARG A 256 -20.69 6.49 -0.89
C ARG A 256 -19.18 6.75 -0.77
N GLY A 257 -18.41 5.79 -0.27
CA GLY A 257 -16.96 5.86 -0.04
C GLY A 257 -16.17 4.85 -0.89
N THR A 258 -14.84 4.83 -0.74
CA THR A 258 -13.93 3.91 -1.44
C THR A 258 -14.25 2.46 -1.09
N ARG A 259 -14.89 1.71 -2.01
CA ARG A 259 -15.31 0.31 -1.81
C ARG A 259 -15.93 0.08 -0.43
N SER A 260 -16.96 0.86 -0.14
CA SER A 260 -17.90 0.58 0.94
C SER A 260 -19.22 0.25 0.27
N ASP A 261 -19.77 -0.91 0.57
CA ASP A 261 -21.06 -1.38 0.04
C ASP A 261 -22.25 -0.88 0.88
N GLY A 262 -21.98 -0.08 1.93
CA GLY A 262 -22.97 0.43 2.86
C GLY A 262 -23.31 -0.52 4.00
N TRP A 263 -22.68 -1.69 4.08
CA TRP A 263 -22.86 -2.69 5.12
C TRP A 263 -21.68 -2.70 6.10
N ALA A 264 -21.98 -2.66 7.38
CA ALA A 264 -21.02 -2.92 8.44
C ALA A 264 -21.16 -4.35 8.98
N THR A 265 -20.05 -4.91 9.43
CA THR A 265 -20.05 -6.16 10.21
C THR A 265 -20.37 -5.82 11.65
N VAL A 266 -21.30 -6.54 12.26
CA VAL A 266 -21.60 -6.47 13.69
C VAL A 266 -21.08 -7.73 14.35
N ILE A 267 -20.30 -7.55 15.41
CA ILE A 267 -19.75 -8.63 16.24
C ILE A 267 -20.36 -8.48 17.63
N ASP A 268 -21.02 -9.53 18.10
CA ASP A 268 -21.60 -9.57 19.44
C ASP A 268 -20.69 -10.36 20.37
N LEU A 269 -20.20 -9.71 21.42
CA LEU A 269 -19.39 -10.35 22.47
C LEU A 269 -20.20 -10.56 23.77
N GLU A 270 -21.48 -10.13 23.83
CA GLU A 270 -22.32 -10.16 25.03
C GLU A 270 -23.02 -11.50 25.28
N GLY A 271 -22.51 -12.57 24.69
CA GLY A 271 -22.98 -13.91 24.96
C GLY A 271 -22.77 -14.37 26.37
N GLU A 272 -23.87 -14.62 27.08
CA GLU A 272 -23.87 -15.60 28.15
C GLU A 272 -23.33 -16.91 27.55
N PRO A 273 -22.15 -17.40 27.98
CA PRO A 273 -21.70 -18.71 27.54
C PRO A 273 -22.73 -19.72 28.04
N GLU A 274 -23.57 -20.25 27.15
CA GLU A 274 -24.33 -21.46 27.40
C GLU A 274 -23.34 -22.46 28.03
N PRO A 275 -23.61 -22.99 29.23
CA PRO A 275 -22.68 -23.91 29.87
C PRO A 275 -22.55 -25.11 28.96
N VAL A 276 -21.42 -25.18 28.26
CA VAL A 276 -21.04 -26.30 27.41
C VAL A 276 -20.99 -27.52 28.33
N GLY A 277 -22.09 -28.26 28.37
CA GLY A 277 -22.14 -29.57 28.97
C GLY A 277 -21.04 -30.44 28.35
N PRO A 278 -20.45 -31.37 29.10
CA PRO A 278 -19.29 -32.14 28.62
C PRO A 278 -19.70 -33.04 27.45
N GLY A 279 -19.58 -32.50 26.23
CA GLY A 279 -19.63 -33.24 24.98
C GLY A 279 -18.28 -33.91 24.74
N PRO A 280 -18.27 -35.14 24.18
CA PRO A 280 -17.07 -35.95 24.15
C PRO A 280 -16.03 -35.34 23.21
N MET A 281 -14.89 -34.95 23.77
CA MET A 281 -13.64 -34.78 23.02
C MET A 281 -13.32 -36.08 22.30
N THR A 282 -13.58 -36.13 21.00
CA THR A 282 -13.03 -37.13 20.10
C THR A 282 -11.53 -36.88 19.94
N LEU A 283 -10.75 -37.55 20.79
CA LEU A 283 -9.32 -37.75 20.62
C LEU A 283 -9.06 -38.55 19.33
N GLY A 284 -8.79 -37.82 18.24
CA GLY A 284 -8.20 -38.38 17.03
C GLY A 284 -6.70 -38.61 17.23
N VAL A 285 -6.33 -39.80 17.71
CA VAL A 285 -4.96 -40.32 17.65
C VAL A 285 -4.77 -41.08 16.34
N ALA A 286 -3.97 -40.52 15.44
CA ALA A 286 -3.17 -41.21 14.41
C ALA A 286 -2.21 -40.16 13.83
N GLY A 287 -0.88 -40.27 13.80
CA GLY A 287 0.01 -41.41 13.90
C GLY A 287 0.97 -41.38 12.71
N LEU A 288 2.22 -40.93 12.93
CA LEU A 288 3.47 -41.24 12.18
C LEU A 288 3.52 -40.94 10.65
N ALA A 289 4.63 -40.66 9.96
CA ALA A 289 6.07 -40.70 10.22
C ALA A 289 6.83 -39.81 9.22
N LEU A 290 8.12 -39.62 9.53
CA LEU A 290 9.20 -38.97 8.78
C LEU A 290 9.29 -39.25 7.27
N GLY A 291 9.76 -38.25 6.53
CA GLY A 291 10.29 -38.40 5.18
C GLY A 291 11.19 -37.23 4.74
N THR A 292 12.31 -36.99 5.41
CA THR A 292 13.35 -36.06 4.91
C THR A 292 14.15 -36.72 3.79
N ALA A 293 14.06 -36.18 2.57
CA ALA A 293 14.97 -36.55 1.47
C ALA A 293 15.88 -35.37 1.10
N VAL A 294 17.00 -35.26 1.80
CA VAL A 294 18.14 -34.41 1.41
C VAL A 294 18.94 -35.14 0.34
N ARG A 295 18.91 -34.67 -0.92
CA ARG A 295 19.78 -35.18 -1.98
C ARG A 295 21.07 -34.34 -2.05
N ARG A 296 22.09 -34.77 -1.30
CA ARG A 296 23.48 -34.27 -1.39
C ARG A 296 24.14 -34.77 -2.68
N HIS A 297 24.48 -33.88 -3.60
CA HIS A 297 25.40 -34.20 -4.70
C HIS A 297 26.84 -34.02 -4.20
N ARG A 298 27.51 -35.12 -3.82
CA ARG A 298 28.94 -35.12 -3.52
C ARG A 298 29.75 -35.59 -4.72
N ARG A 299 30.68 -34.72 -5.13
CA ARG A 299 31.79 -34.97 -6.05
C ARG A 299 32.61 -36.18 -5.58
N ARG A 300 33.01 -37.04 -6.53
CA ARG A 300 34.09 -38.01 -6.35
C ARG A 300 35.32 -37.52 -7.11
N HIS A 301 36.35 -37.13 -6.36
CA HIS A 301 37.73 -37.20 -6.81
C HIS A 301 38.22 -38.64 -6.67
N ARG A 302 38.84 -39.18 -7.70
CA ARG A 302 39.68 -40.38 -7.64
C ARG A 302 41.07 -39.97 -8.12
N ARG A 303 42.08 -40.14 -7.26
CA ARG A 303 43.48 -39.79 -7.51
C ARG A 303 44.29 -41.08 -7.69
N THR A 304 45.01 -41.11 -8.82
CA THR A 304 46.26 -41.79 -9.21
C THR A 304 46.50 -43.25 -8.86
N ASP A 305 46.86 -44.01 -9.89
CA ASP A 305 48.16 -44.70 -9.87
C ASP A 305 48.88 -44.59 -11.22
N THR A 306 50.19 -44.80 -11.12
CA THR A 306 51.31 -44.35 -11.95
C THR A 306 51.56 -45.23 -13.19
N ALA A 307 51.89 -44.59 -14.34
CA ALA A 307 52.70 -45.19 -15.40
C ALA A 307 53.38 -44.08 -16.25
N GLN A 308 54.69 -44.25 -16.43
CA GLN A 308 55.65 -43.37 -17.12
C GLN A 308 55.56 -43.54 -18.67
N PRO A 309 55.99 -42.58 -19.51
CA PRO A 309 55.47 -42.41 -20.87
C PRO A 309 56.35 -43.04 -21.96
N PRO A 310 55.83 -43.23 -23.20
CA PRO A 310 56.65 -43.26 -24.40
C PRO A 310 56.68 -41.88 -25.10
N PRO A 311 57.70 -41.59 -25.94
CA PRO A 311 57.87 -40.28 -26.56
C PRO A 311 57.17 -40.14 -27.92
N LEU A 312 56.84 -38.88 -28.25
CA LEU A 312 56.76 -38.28 -29.60
C LEU A 312 55.71 -38.79 -30.60
N SER A 313 54.75 -37.93 -30.95
CA SER A 313 54.62 -37.28 -32.28
C SER A 313 53.27 -36.57 -32.43
N GLY A 314 53.26 -35.50 -33.22
CA GLY A 314 52.29 -34.40 -33.12
C GLY A 314 50.83 -34.74 -33.41
N THR A 315 49.96 -34.37 -32.47
CA THR A 315 48.51 -34.29 -32.69
C THR A 315 48.11 -32.83 -32.95
N PRO A 316 47.42 -32.51 -34.07
CA PRO A 316 46.96 -31.16 -34.30
C PRO A 316 45.91 -30.80 -33.24
N LEU A 317 46.06 -29.62 -32.61
CA LEU A 317 45.05 -29.04 -31.74
C LEU A 317 43.64 -29.21 -32.35
N PRO A 318 42.63 -29.66 -31.59
CA PRO A 318 41.27 -29.81 -32.09
C PRO A 318 40.78 -28.49 -32.70
N ARG A 319 40.28 -28.56 -33.93
CA ARG A 319 39.85 -27.41 -34.74
C ARG A 319 38.81 -26.52 -34.05
N TRP A 320 38.08 -27.04 -33.05
CA TRP A 320 37.09 -26.33 -32.24
C TRP A 320 37.68 -25.38 -31.18
N LEU A 321 38.95 -25.56 -30.75
CA LEU A 321 39.60 -24.59 -29.86
C LEU A 321 40.09 -23.34 -30.62
N ARG A 322 40.32 -23.43 -31.94
CA ARG A 322 40.66 -22.28 -32.79
C ARG A 322 39.44 -21.52 -33.32
N SER A 323 38.22 -22.05 -33.16
CA SER A 323 36.99 -21.37 -33.60
C SER A 323 36.43 -20.38 -32.57
N LEU A 324 37.00 -20.31 -31.37
CA LEU A 324 36.64 -19.28 -30.37
C LEU A 324 37.33 -17.92 -30.65
N ASP A 325 38.41 -17.90 -31.44
CA ASP A 325 39.06 -16.66 -31.92
C ASP A 325 38.28 -15.97 -33.07
N GLN A 326 37.24 -16.64 -33.60
CA GLN A 326 36.33 -16.08 -34.62
C GLN A 326 34.92 -15.87 -34.06
N LEU A 327 34.78 -15.53 -32.78
CA LEU A 327 33.56 -14.86 -32.34
C LEU A 327 33.45 -13.55 -33.12
N ASP A 328 32.58 -13.53 -34.12
CA ASP A 328 32.29 -12.38 -34.96
C ASP A 328 32.11 -11.16 -34.05
N GLN A 329 33.01 -10.17 -34.16
CA GLN A 329 32.99 -8.95 -33.35
C GLN A 329 31.63 -8.25 -33.41
N ARG A 330 30.89 -8.46 -34.51
CA ARG A 330 29.51 -7.98 -34.68
C ARG A 330 28.51 -8.71 -33.80
N LEU A 331 28.71 -10.00 -33.54
CA LEU A 331 27.87 -10.81 -32.66
C LEU A 331 28.17 -10.47 -31.19
N VAL A 332 29.45 -10.33 -30.83
CA VAL A 332 29.86 -9.85 -29.49
C VAL A 332 29.30 -8.45 -29.22
N GLY A 333 29.46 -7.50 -30.15
CA GLY A 333 28.93 -6.14 -30.00
C GLY A 333 27.39 -6.08 -30.01
N ARG A 334 26.70 -7.08 -30.55
CA ARG A 334 25.24 -7.21 -30.44
C ARG A 334 24.83 -7.72 -29.07
N LEU A 335 25.50 -8.77 -28.57
CA LEU A 335 25.26 -9.32 -27.23
C LEU A 335 25.52 -8.28 -26.15
N VAL A 336 26.66 -7.58 -26.20
CA VAL A 336 26.99 -6.53 -25.23
C VAL A 336 25.92 -5.44 -25.19
N ARG A 337 25.47 -4.95 -26.36
CA ARG A 337 24.39 -3.95 -26.41
C ARG A 337 23.07 -4.47 -25.89
N GLY A 338 22.71 -5.72 -26.22
CA GLY A 338 21.52 -6.37 -25.68
C GLY A 338 21.57 -6.44 -24.15
N LEU A 339 22.71 -6.87 -23.59
CA LEU A 339 22.95 -6.92 -22.16
C LEU A 339 22.89 -5.53 -21.52
N SER A 340 23.35 -4.47 -22.19
CA SER A 340 23.25 -3.10 -21.68
C SER A 340 21.79 -2.60 -21.57
N TYR A 341 20.93 -2.90 -22.55
CA TYR A 341 19.49 -2.57 -22.42
C TYR A 341 18.82 -3.39 -21.32
N LEU A 342 19.19 -4.67 -21.19
CA LEU A 342 18.70 -5.53 -20.10
C LEU A 342 19.17 -5.01 -18.74
N LEU A 343 20.42 -4.53 -18.64
CA LEU A 343 20.95 -3.93 -17.43
C LEU A 343 20.19 -2.65 -17.06
N LEU A 344 19.96 -1.74 -18.02
CA LEU A 344 19.16 -0.53 -17.79
C LEU A 344 17.76 -0.87 -17.27
N PHE A 345 17.09 -1.85 -17.89
CA PHE A 345 15.81 -2.37 -17.42
C PHE A 345 15.92 -2.92 -15.98
N ALA A 346 16.88 -3.80 -15.73
CA ALA A 346 17.02 -4.53 -14.47
C ALA A 346 17.42 -3.62 -13.30
N VAL A 347 18.26 -2.62 -13.54
CA VAL A 347 18.69 -1.68 -12.50
C VAL A 347 17.54 -0.77 -12.07
N LEU A 348 16.75 -0.23 -13.00
CA LEU A 348 15.60 0.61 -12.63
C LEU A 348 14.49 -0.20 -11.93
N LEU A 349 14.23 -1.41 -12.43
CA LEU A 349 13.33 -2.37 -11.79
C LEU A 349 13.80 -2.69 -10.36
N GLY A 350 15.06 -3.12 -10.24
CA GLY A 350 15.66 -3.59 -9.01
C GLY A 350 15.88 -2.49 -7.98
N LEU A 351 16.21 -1.25 -8.40
CA LEU A 351 16.39 -0.13 -7.48
C LEU A 351 15.06 0.21 -6.80
N TYR A 352 13.97 0.37 -7.56
CA TYR A 352 12.66 0.71 -7.00
C TYR A 352 12.12 -0.38 -6.07
N LEU A 353 12.09 -1.64 -6.54
CA LEU A 353 11.66 -2.76 -5.69
C LEU A 353 12.62 -2.99 -4.52
N GLY A 354 13.92 -2.76 -4.73
CA GLY A 354 14.93 -2.83 -3.69
C GLY A 354 14.66 -1.85 -2.55
N ILE A 355 14.21 -0.62 -2.84
CA ILE A 355 13.81 0.35 -1.83
C ILE A 355 12.63 -0.19 -0.99
N ARG A 356 11.59 -0.73 -1.65
CA ARG A 356 10.45 -1.37 -0.95
C ARG A 356 10.90 -2.48 -0.03
N PHE A 357 11.56 -3.50 -0.59
CA PHE A 357 11.94 -4.69 0.17
C PHE A 357 12.97 -4.37 1.24
N SER A 358 13.87 -3.42 1.01
CA SER A 358 14.80 -2.96 2.05
C SER A 358 14.08 -2.22 3.16
N GLY A 359 13.09 -1.38 2.84
CA GLY A 359 12.29 -0.69 3.87
C GLY A 359 11.59 -1.68 4.79
N VAL A 360 10.85 -2.64 4.22
CA VAL A 360 10.17 -3.69 4.98
C VAL A 360 11.16 -4.56 5.77
N ALA A 361 12.27 -4.96 5.15
CA ALA A 361 13.27 -5.79 5.81
C ALA A 361 13.98 -5.05 6.97
N LEU A 362 14.24 -3.75 6.81
CA LEU A 362 14.85 -2.92 7.85
C LEU A 362 13.88 -2.66 9.01
N GLU A 363 12.60 -2.40 8.71
CA GLU A 363 11.54 -2.26 9.72
C GLU A 363 11.46 -3.53 10.59
N GLN A 364 11.40 -4.71 9.96
CA GLN A 364 11.34 -5.98 10.68
C GLN A 364 12.64 -6.32 11.43
N ALA A 365 13.80 -5.93 10.89
CA ALA A 365 15.09 -6.17 11.54
C ALA A 365 15.35 -5.24 12.73
N PHE A 366 14.72 -4.06 12.73
CA PHE A 366 14.94 -2.99 13.72
C PHE A 366 13.62 -2.41 14.23
N PRO A 367 12.77 -3.19 14.94
CA PRO A 367 11.44 -2.75 15.37
C PRO A 367 11.45 -1.59 16.38
N ALA A 368 12.61 -1.27 16.99
CA ALA A 368 12.76 -0.13 17.90
C ALA A 368 13.10 1.19 17.17
N VAL A 369 13.27 1.16 15.85
CA VAL A 369 13.59 2.35 15.05
C VAL A 369 12.31 2.85 14.41
N ASP A 370 12.01 4.13 14.60
CA ASP A 370 10.90 4.82 13.94
C ASP A 370 10.97 4.55 12.40
N PRO A 371 9.94 3.92 11.81
CA PRO A 371 9.89 3.61 10.39
C PRO A 371 10.09 4.84 9.48
N LYS A 372 9.73 6.05 9.95
CA LYS A 372 9.93 7.31 9.22
C LYS A 372 11.42 7.62 9.04
N LEU A 373 12.29 7.24 9.97
CA LEU A 373 13.75 7.38 9.82
C LEU A 373 14.30 6.43 8.76
N ILE A 374 13.80 5.21 8.71
CA ILE A 374 14.13 4.25 7.64
C ILE A 374 13.70 4.83 6.30
N ALA A 375 12.47 5.33 6.20
CA ALA A 375 11.98 5.97 4.98
C ALA A 375 12.82 7.19 4.57
N ALA A 376 13.15 8.08 5.51
CA ALA A 376 13.99 9.24 5.28
C ALA A 376 15.40 8.87 4.77
N SER A 377 15.95 7.74 5.20
CA SER A 377 17.26 7.24 4.73
C SER A 377 17.22 6.67 3.31
N LEU A 378 16.12 5.98 2.95
CA LEU A 378 15.96 5.34 1.65
C LEU A 378 15.43 6.30 0.57
N TYR A 379 14.69 7.34 0.96
CA TYR A 379 14.10 8.27 0.00
C TYR A 379 15.12 9.02 -0.88
N PRO A 380 16.30 9.46 -0.41
CA PRO A 380 17.36 10.00 -1.27
C PRO A 380 17.83 9.00 -2.34
N VAL A 381 17.88 7.70 -2.02
CA VAL A 381 18.24 6.65 -2.98
C VAL A 381 17.18 6.56 -4.08
N LEU A 382 15.90 6.69 -3.73
CA LEU A 382 14.82 6.80 -4.70
C LEU A 382 14.95 8.05 -5.57
N ALA A 383 15.05 9.22 -4.92
CA ALA A 383 14.98 10.53 -5.56
C ALA A 383 16.14 10.79 -6.52
N PHE A 384 17.36 10.36 -6.14
CA PHE A 384 18.58 10.59 -6.93
C PHE A 384 19.07 9.34 -7.65
N GLY A 385 18.87 8.15 -7.08
CA GLY A 385 19.33 6.90 -7.66
C GLY A 385 18.58 6.54 -8.93
N LEU A 386 17.26 6.68 -8.99
CA LEU A 386 16.49 6.37 -10.21
C LEU A 386 16.95 7.19 -11.44
N PRO A 387 16.97 8.55 -11.39
CA PRO A 387 17.47 9.34 -12.52
C PRO A 387 18.98 9.13 -12.74
N GLY A 388 19.76 8.92 -11.68
CA GLY A 388 21.19 8.63 -11.76
C GLY A 388 21.47 7.35 -12.56
N GLU A 389 20.82 6.24 -12.20
CA GLU A 389 20.95 4.96 -12.89
C GLU A 389 20.39 4.99 -14.31
N ALA A 390 19.24 5.66 -14.52
CA ALA A 390 18.70 5.87 -15.87
C ALA A 390 19.73 6.56 -16.77
N TYR A 391 20.41 7.57 -16.24
CA TYR A 391 21.47 8.28 -16.96
C TYR A 391 22.72 7.41 -17.15
N LEU A 392 23.23 6.75 -16.11
CA LEU A 392 24.47 5.96 -16.16
C LEU A 392 24.33 4.73 -17.05
N ALA A 393 23.27 3.94 -16.87
CA ALA A 393 23.05 2.72 -17.63
C ALA A 393 22.56 3.00 -19.07
N GLY A 394 21.97 4.17 -19.32
CA GLY A 394 21.60 4.64 -20.66
C GLY A 394 22.79 5.10 -21.53
N ARG A 395 24.00 5.23 -20.95
CA ARG A 395 25.17 5.75 -21.66
C ARG A 395 25.56 4.91 -22.87
N ASN A 396 25.87 5.59 -23.97
CA ASN A 396 26.33 4.98 -25.23
C ASN A 396 25.31 4.03 -25.90
N LEU A 397 24.03 4.14 -25.55
CA LEU A 397 22.95 3.36 -26.15
C LEU A 397 22.13 4.19 -27.15
N ASP A 398 21.25 3.52 -27.91
CA ASP A 398 20.32 4.18 -28.83
C ASP A 398 19.22 4.90 -28.03
N PRO A 399 18.94 6.19 -28.30
CA PRO A 399 18.01 6.98 -27.49
C PRO A 399 16.62 6.36 -27.35
N VAL A 400 16.04 5.86 -28.45
CA VAL A 400 14.67 5.34 -28.47
C VAL A 400 14.59 4.01 -27.72
N ARG A 401 15.59 3.15 -27.88
CA ARG A 401 15.66 1.88 -27.16
C ARG A 401 15.97 2.07 -25.67
N SER A 402 16.80 3.05 -25.32
CA SER A 402 17.04 3.43 -23.92
C SER A 402 15.77 3.93 -23.26
N PHE A 403 15.01 4.79 -23.93
CA PHE A 403 13.69 5.22 -23.46
C PHE A 403 12.80 4.00 -23.18
N ALA A 404 12.66 3.11 -24.16
CA ALA A 404 11.79 1.95 -24.05
C ALA A 404 12.23 1.02 -22.91
N ALA A 405 13.52 0.66 -22.83
CA ALA A 405 14.05 -0.22 -21.79
C ALA A 405 13.86 0.38 -20.38
N ALA A 406 14.14 1.67 -20.20
CA ALA A 406 13.93 2.35 -18.93
C ALA A 406 12.45 2.46 -18.55
N ALA A 407 11.60 2.84 -19.50
CA ALA A 407 10.17 2.96 -19.30
C ALA A 407 9.53 1.62 -18.94
N THR A 408 9.92 0.52 -19.60
CA THR A 408 9.46 -0.83 -19.23
C THR A 408 10.00 -1.24 -17.87
N GLY A 409 11.28 -0.99 -17.57
CA GLY A 409 11.89 -1.37 -16.29
C GLY A 409 11.15 -0.77 -15.11
N ILE A 410 10.95 0.55 -15.12
CA ILE A 410 10.23 1.23 -14.03
C ILE A 410 8.72 0.97 -14.05
N GLY A 411 8.10 0.89 -15.24
CA GLY A 411 6.67 0.56 -15.36
C GLY A 411 6.35 -0.82 -14.80
N THR A 412 7.19 -1.82 -15.10
CA THR A 412 7.11 -3.17 -14.51
C THR A 412 7.34 -3.11 -12.99
N ALA A 413 8.25 -2.27 -12.51
CA ALA A 413 8.49 -2.12 -11.07
C ALA A 413 7.25 -1.64 -10.33
N PHE A 414 6.54 -0.64 -10.88
CA PHE A 414 5.28 -0.14 -10.29
C PHE A 414 4.19 -1.20 -10.25
N VAL A 415 4.02 -1.96 -11.33
CA VAL A 415 3.03 -3.04 -11.38
C VAL A 415 3.33 -4.10 -10.33
N LEU A 416 4.59 -4.53 -10.22
CA LEU A 416 5.00 -5.54 -9.24
C LEU A 416 4.90 -5.03 -7.80
N ASP A 417 5.19 -3.76 -7.53
CA ASP A 417 5.01 -3.16 -6.20
C ASP A 417 3.54 -3.14 -5.80
N TYR A 418 2.65 -2.67 -6.69
CA TYR A 418 1.20 -2.69 -6.43
C TYR A 418 0.64 -4.09 -6.25
N GLN A 419 1.12 -5.06 -7.02
CA GLN A 419 0.75 -6.47 -6.82
C GLN A 419 1.23 -6.98 -5.46
N TYR A 420 2.46 -6.63 -5.05
CA TYR A 420 3.02 -7.02 -3.76
C TYR A 420 2.22 -6.43 -2.59
N VAL A 421 1.80 -5.17 -2.68
CA VAL A 421 0.96 -4.51 -1.66
C VAL A 421 -0.55 -4.75 -1.84
N ALA A 422 -0.95 -5.70 -2.69
CA ALA A 422 -2.35 -6.07 -2.96
C ALA A 422 -3.27 -4.92 -3.43
N VAL A 423 -2.70 -3.88 -4.06
CA VAL A 423 -3.47 -2.76 -4.62
C VAL A 423 -4.06 -3.17 -5.97
N THR A 424 -5.39 -3.29 -6.02
CA THR A 424 -6.13 -3.72 -7.22
C THR A 424 -6.76 -2.58 -8.01
N VAL A 425 -6.99 -1.42 -7.36
CA VAL A 425 -7.55 -0.21 -7.98
C VAL A 425 -6.67 0.97 -7.66
N LEU A 426 -6.39 1.77 -8.69
CA LEU A 426 -5.66 3.03 -8.57
C LEU A 426 -6.53 4.19 -9.05
N PRO A 427 -6.56 5.30 -8.31
CA PRO A 427 -7.18 6.51 -8.81
C PRO A 427 -6.39 7.07 -10.00
N LEU A 428 -7.11 7.68 -10.94
CA LEU A 428 -6.54 8.14 -12.22
C LEU A 428 -5.34 9.08 -12.06
N ASN A 429 -5.36 9.95 -11.06
CA ASN A 429 -4.25 10.87 -10.79
C ASN A 429 -2.95 10.15 -10.36
N VAL A 430 -3.06 9.05 -9.62
CA VAL A 430 -1.92 8.16 -9.30
C VAL A 430 -1.39 7.52 -10.58
N VAL A 431 -2.28 7.00 -11.43
CA VAL A 431 -1.87 6.39 -12.71
C VAL A 431 -1.14 7.40 -13.59
N LEU A 432 -1.69 8.61 -13.75
CA LEU A 432 -1.07 9.69 -14.52
C LEU A 432 0.28 10.10 -13.94
N HIS A 433 0.41 10.15 -12.62
CA HIS A 433 1.69 10.42 -11.97
C HIS A 433 2.73 9.34 -12.29
N ARG A 434 2.38 8.06 -12.15
CA ARG A 434 3.29 6.95 -12.47
C ARG A 434 3.69 6.94 -13.93
N LEU A 435 2.76 7.23 -14.85
CA LEU A 435 3.07 7.41 -16.28
C LEU A 435 4.02 8.59 -16.51
N GLY A 436 3.83 9.70 -15.81
CA GLY A 436 4.73 10.85 -15.83
C GLY A 436 6.15 10.48 -15.40
N LEU A 437 6.30 9.71 -14.32
CA LEU A 437 7.60 9.24 -13.83
C LEU A 437 8.29 8.31 -14.83
N VAL A 438 7.53 7.38 -15.43
CA VAL A 438 7.99 6.50 -16.52
C VAL A 438 8.55 7.32 -17.68
N VAL A 439 7.81 8.34 -18.13
CA VAL A 439 8.24 9.25 -19.20
C VAL A 439 9.48 10.05 -18.79
N ALA A 440 9.53 10.56 -17.56
CA ALA A 440 10.66 11.34 -17.05
C ALA A 440 11.97 10.52 -17.08
N LEU A 441 11.97 9.32 -16.48
CA LEU A 441 13.14 8.45 -16.43
C LEU A 441 13.51 7.90 -17.82
N GLY A 442 12.51 7.55 -18.63
CA GLY A 442 12.74 7.19 -20.04
C GLY A 442 13.43 8.32 -20.81
N THR A 443 13.02 9.58 -20.58
CA THR A 443 13.62 10.76 -21.22
C THR A 443 15.05 11.00 -20.74
N VAL A 444 15.34 10.81 -19.45
CA VAL A 444 16.72 10.88 -18.92
C VAL A 444 17.61 9.82 -19.58
N ALA A 445 17.13 8.57 -19.68
CA ALA A 445 17.85 7.48 -20.33
C ALA A 445 18.05 7.72 -21.84
N ALA A 446 17.04 8.26 -22.53
CA ALA A 446 17.13 8.64 -23.94
C ALA A 446 18.10 9.81 -24.15
N GLY A 447 18.19 10.73 -23.19
CA GLY A 447 19.13 11.83 -23.20
C GLY A 447 20.57 11.39 -22.94
N ALA A 448 20.81 10.21 -22.36
CA ALA A 448 22.14 9.71 -21.97
C ALA A 448 23.05 9.28 -23.16
N VAL A 449 22.85 9.79 -24.37
CA VAL A 449 23.52 9.30 -25.59
C VAL A 449 24.87 9.99 -25.80
N THR A 450 25.83 9.32 -26.46
CA THR A 450 27.14 9.91 -26.81
C THR A 450 27.54 9.71 -28.28
N ARG A 451 28.07 10.81 -28.86
CA ARG A 451 28.69 11.04 -30.20
C ARG A 451 27.75 11.23 -31.41
N GLY A 452 27.55 12.50 -31.79
CA GLY A 452 26.96 12.93 -33.08
C GLY A 452 25.96 14.08 -32.96
N ALA A 453 25.29 14.22 -31.83
CA ALA A 453 24.38 15.33 -31.53
C ALA A 453 25.15 16.52 -30.92
N SER A 454 24.67 17.75 -31.15
CA SER A 454 25.22 18.91 -30.44
C SER A 454 25.02 18.73 -28.93
N VAL A 455 26.06 19.02 -28.13
CA VAL A 455 26.03 18.93 -26.66
C VAL A 455 24.81 19.67 -26.08
N LYS A 456 24.39 20.76 -26.72
CA LYS A 456 23.22 21.56 -26.34
C LYS A 456 21.90 20.80 -26.44
N THR A 457 21.72 19.93 -27.44
CA THR A 457 20.48 19.16 -27.62
C THR A 457 20.38 18.03 -26.59
N VAL A 458 21.49 17.34 -26.34
CA VAL A 458 21.59 16.27 -25.33
C VAL A 458 21.27 16.81 -23.94
N ASN A 459 21.89 17.93 -23.55
CA ASN A 459 21.64 18.57 -22.26
C ASN A 459 20.19 19.04 -22.09
N ARG A 460 19.51 19.43 -23.17
CA ARG A 460 18.09 19.82 -23.13
C ARG A 460 17.16 18.65 -22.87
N VAL A 461 17.40 17.49 -23.48
CA VAL A 461 16.57 16.29 -23.26
C VAL A 461 16.73 15.77 -21.85
N ILE A 462 17.96 15.63 -21.36
CA ILE A 462 18.23 15.26 -19.96
C ILE A 462 17.60 16.28 -19.01
N GLY A 463 17.81 17.57 -19.26
CA GLY A 463 17.23 18.65 -18.46
C GLY A 463 15.70 18.60 -18.41
N ALA A 464 15.04 18.36 -19.54
CA ALA A 464 13.58 18.20 -19.59
C ALA A 464 13.10 16.99 -18.77
N GLY A 465 13.78 15.84 -18.89
CA GLY A 465 13.48 14.65 -18.08
C GLY A 465 13.65 14.89 -16.58
N LEU A 466 14.73 15.56 -16.18
CA LEU A 466 14.99 15.91 -14.78
C LEU A 466 13.99 16.93 -14.24
N VAL A 467 13.63 17.95 -15.01
CA VAL A 467 12.61 18.94 -14.62
C VAL A 467 11.25 18.26 -14.43
N LEU A 468 10.88 17.35 -15.32
CA LEU A 468 9.64 16.57 -15.18
C LEU A 468 9.69 15.67 -13.93
N TRP A 469 10.81 14.97 -13.71
CA TRP A 469 11.04 14.14 -12.52
C TRP A 469 10.88 14.93 -11.22
N VAL A 470 11.61 16.04 -11.09
CA VAL A 470 11.57 16.89 -9.89
C VAL A 470 10.18 17.48 -9.69
N SER A 471 9.53 17.97 -10.75
CA SER A 471 8.16 18.50 -10.66
C SER A 471 7.17 17.44 -10.14
N LEU A 472 7.27 16.20 -10.62
CA LEU A 472 6.38 15.12 -10.20
C LEU A 472 6.69 14.61 -8.78
N LEU A 473 7.96 14.61 -8.36
CA LEU A 473 8.34 14.33 -6.97
C LEU A 473 7.79 15.39 -6.03
N VAL A 474 8.00 16.66 -6.34
CA VAL A 474 7.50 17.78 -5.52
C VAL A 474 5.97 17.74 -5.47
N ALA A 475 5.28 17.56 -6.59
CA ALA A 475 3.82 17.46 -6.65
C ALA A 475 3.27 16.34 -5.75
N ALA A 476 3.96 15.19 -5.67
CA ALA A 476 3.56 14.08 -4.81
C ALA A 476 3.73 14.40 -3.33
N LEU A 477 4.84 15.04 -2.96
CA LEU A 477 5.17 15.41 -1.58
C LEU A 477 4.27 16.53 -1.03
N VAL A 478 3.85 17.49 -1.87
CA VAL A 478 2.95 18.59 -1.44
C VAL A 478 1.47 18.24 -1.51
N GLY A 479 1.12 16.99 -1.80
CA GLY A 479 -0.27 16.52 -1.77
C GLY A 479 -1.12 16.87 -2.99
N TRP A 480 -0.52 17.19 -4.14
CA TRP A 480 -1.27 17.49 -5.38
C TRP A 480 -1.73 16.23 -6.14
N LEU A 481 -1.60 15.06 -5.51
CA LEU A 481 -1.99 13.75 -5.99
C LEU A 481 -2.85 13.06 -4.94
#